data_AF-A0A6I7WWA2-F1
#
_entry.id   AF-A0A6I7WWA2-F1
#
_cell.length_a   1.000
_cell.length_b   1.000
_cell.length_c   1.000
_cell.angle_alpha   90.00
_cell.angle_beta   90.00
_cell.angle_gamma   90.00
#
_symmetry.space_group_name_H-M   'P 1'
#
loop_
_entity.id
_entity.type
_entity.pdbx_description
1 polymer ?
#
loop_
_entity_poly.entity_id
_entity_poly.type
_entity_poly.pdbx_seq_one_letter_code
_entity_poly.pdbx_strand_id
1 'polypeptide(L)'
;DGGDAVLNHRIQKNFQMNICFAVKGHILPALSKLRDEYSVTLPVLKSLCECSVLVPKGRENLTAYALWLGFGGDFGNAIHLLCPQFENMIRVELKRVGAQTRPITNNGIEHEIGLSNLMELPECKEVFGEDLVFEIKSIFTDAWGSNLRNDVAHGFLDDSSSSSIASVYAWWMIL
;
A
#
# COMPACT_ATOMS: atom_id res chain seq x y z
N ASP A 1 22.53 -14.03 -12.46
CA ASP A 1 21.76 -14.06 -13.71
C ASP A 1 21.38 -12.67 -14.20
N GLY A 2 21.83 -12.27 -15.39
CA GLY A 2 21.34 -11.04 -16.04
C GLY A 2 19.98 -11.21 -16.72
N GLY A 3 19.55 -12.45 -17.00
CA GLY A 3 18.28 -12.76 -17.63
C GLY A 3 17.06 -12.47 -16.74
N ASP A 4 17.14 -12.88 -15.47
CA ASP A 4 16.03 -12.72 -14.51
C ASP A 4 15.74 -11.25 -14.19
N ALA A 5 16.78 -10.42 -14.08
CA ALA A 5 16.64 -8.98 -13.86
C ALA A 5 15.94 -8.28 -15.05
N VAL A 6 16.29 -8.66 -16.29
CA VAL A 6 15.64 -8.14 -17.50
C VAL A 6 14.19 -8.59 -17.58
N LEU A 7 13.89 -9.83 -17.21
CA LEU A 7 12.53 -10.34 -17.17
C LEU A 7 11.68 -9.59 -16.13
N ASN A 8 12.17 -9.43 -14.89
CA ASN A 8 11.44 -8.70 -13.85
C ASN A 8 11.17 -7.25 -14.29
N HIS A 9 12.18 -6.56 -14.85
CA HIS A 9 12.00 -5.21 -15.37
C HIS A 9 10.86 -5.11 -16.42
N ARG A 10 10.76 -6.09 -17.33
CA ARG A 10 9.67 -6.14 -18.32
C ARG A 10 8.31 -6.40 -17.68
N ILE A 11 8.25 -7.31 -16.70
CA ILE A 11 7.03 -7.59 -15.93
C ILE A 11 6.55 -6.33 -15.23
N GLN A 12 7.44 -5.64 -14.51
CA GLN A 12 7.10 -4.39 -13.82
C GLN A 12 6.62 -3.32 -14.80
N LYS A 13 7.30 -3.14 -15.94
CA LYS A 13 6.86 -2.19 -16.97
C LYS A 13 5.45 -2.49 -17.49
N ASN A 14 5.12 -3.76 -17.74
CA ASN A 14 3.80 -4.17 -18.19
C ASN A 14 2.74 -3.92 -17.10
N PHE A 15 3.06 -4.24 -15.84
CA PHE A 15 2.18 -3.96 -14.72
C PHE A 15 1.90 -2.45 -14.56
N GLN A 16 2.92 -1.60 -14.66
CA GLN A 16 2.77 -0.14 -14.62
C GLN A 16 1.85 0.39 -15.73
N MET A 17 1.90 -0.22 -16.92
CA MET A 17 0.98 0.12 -18.01
C MET A 17 -0.46 -0.31 -17.69
N ASN A 18 -0.65 -1.51 -17.12
CA ASN A 18 -1.96 -2.01 -16.72
C ASN A 18 -2.60 -1.15 -15.64
N ILE A 19 -1.86 -0.77 -14.59
CA ILE A 19 -2.40 0.12 -13.54
C ILE A 19 -2.73 1.50 -14.09
N CYS A 20 -2.00 2.00 -15.10
CA CYS A 20 -2.34 3.28 -15.75
C CYS A 20 -3.71 3.21 -16.43
N PHE A 21 -4.00 2.10 -17.12
CA PHE A 21 -5.33 1.87 -17.70
C PHE A 21 -6.40 1.67 -16.62
N ALA A 22 -6.11 0.88 -15.58
CA ALA A 22 -7.04 0.69 -14.47
C ALA A 22 -7.39 2.01 -13.78
N VAL A 23 -6.38 2.84 -13.51
CA VAL A 23 -6.56 4.12 -12.82
C VAL A 23 -7.37 5.10 -13.66
N LYS A 24 -6.98 5.31 -14.93
CA LYS A 24 -7.63 6.31 -15.79
C LYS A 24 -8.99 5.84 -16.32
N GLY A 25 -9.14 4.53 -16.57
CA GLY A 25 -10.33 3.95 -17.17
C GLY A 25 -11.39 3.51 -16.17
N HIS A 26 -11.01 3.18 -14.93
CA HIS A 26 -11.93 2.61 -13.95
C HIS A 26 -11.90 3.36 -12.61
N ILE A 27 -10.74 3.48 -11.96
CA ILE A 27 -10.66 3.99 -10.58
C ILE A 27 -11.06 5.47 -10.49
N LEU A 28 -10.45 6.36 -11.29
CA LEU A 28 -10.78 7.79 -11.23
C LEU A 28 -12.22 8.09 -11.68
N PRO A 29 -12.76 7.46 -12.75
CA PRO A 29 -14.18 7.57 -13.07
C PRO A 29 -15.10 7.08 -11.95
N ALA A 30 -14.80 5.94 -11.34
CA ALA A 30 -15.58 5.40 -10.22
C ALA A 30 -15.52 6.35 -9.01
N LEU A 31 -14.35 6.89 -8.70
CA LEU A 31 -14.17 7.87 -7.64
C LEU A 31 -14.97 9.14 -7.89
N SER A 32 -14.95 9.68 -9.11
CA SER A 32 -15.79 10.84 -9.47
C SER A 32 -17.25 10.52 -9.22
N LYS A 33 -17.72 9.36 -9.69
CA LYS A 33 -19.10 8.96 -9.52
C LYS A 33 -19.50 8.78 -8.05
N LEU A 34 -18.62 8.17 -7.24
CA LEU A 34 -18.84 8.04 -5.80
C LEU A 34 -18.95 9.40 -5.12
N ARG A 35 -18.11 10.37 -5.52
CA ARG A 35 -18.14 11.73 -4.97
C ARG A 35 -19.38 12.51 -5.40
N ASP A 36 -19.86 12.28 -6.62
CA ASP A 36 -21.04 12.96 -7.16
C ASP A 36 -22.34 12.40 -6.55
N GLU A 37 -22.39 11.09 -6.27
CA GLU A 37 -23.57 10.42 -5.73
C GLU A 37 -23.62 10.39 -4.20
N TYR A 38 -22.46 10.37 -3.52
CA TYR A 38 -22.39 10.16 -2.08
C TYR A 38 -21.52 11.21 -1.38
N SER A 39 -21.98 11.66 -0.21
CA SER A 39 -21.16 12.47 0.69
C SER A 39 -20.26 11.56 1.54
N VAL A 40 -19.08 11.23 1.02
CA VAL A 40 -18.06 10.46 1.76
C VAL A 40 -17.39 11.36 2.79
N THR A 41 -17.85 11.26 4.04
CA THR A 41 -17.34 12.09 5.14
C THR A 41 -16.33 11.31 5.99
N LEU A 42 -15.41 12.05 6.64
CA LEU A 42 -14.43 11.46 7.54
C LEU A 42 -15.05 10.60 8.66
N PRO A 43 -16.16 10.99 9.31
CA PRO A 43 -16.83 10.14 10.30
C PRO A 43 -17.27 8.78 9.73
N VAL A 44 -17.79 8.73 8.51
CA VAL A 44 -18.18 7.47 7.85
C VAL A 44 -16.96 6.58 7.63
N LEU A 45 -15.88 7.14 7.07
CA LEU A 45 -14.62 6.40 6.86
C LEU A 45 -13.99 5.91 8.16
N LYS A 46 -14.10 6.70 9.23
CA LYS A 46 -13.66 6.29 10.56
C LYS A 46 -14.44 5.09 11.08
N SER A 47 -15.77 5.11 10.97
CA SER A 47 -16.60 3.96 11.36
C SER A 47 -16.29 2.71 10.53
N LEU A 48 -15.99 2.87 9.24
CA LEU A 48 -15.52 1.75 8.40
C LEU A 48 -14.19 1.19 8.91
N CYS A 49 -13.23 2.06 9.25
CA CYS A 49 -11.94 1.65 9.79
C CYS A 49 -12.08 0.94 11.16
N GLU A 50 -12.97 1.42 12.03
CA GLU A 50 -13.26 0.78 13.33
C GLU A 50 -13.88 -0.62 13.20
N CYS A 51 -14.64 -0.85 12.13
CA CYS A 51 -15.22 -2.16 11.81
C CYS A 51 -14.27 -3.09 11.04
N SER A 52 -13.18 -2.56 10.49
CA SER A 52 -12.26 -3.33 9.64
C SER A 52 -11.34 -4.21 10.48
N VAL A 53 -11.32 -5.51 10.15
CA VAL A 53 -10.39 -6.47 10.78
C VAL A 53 -8.93 -6.20 10.39
N LEU A 54 -8.71 -5.58 9.23
CA LEU A 54 -7.39 -5.24 8.70
C LEU A 54 -6.78 -4.02 9.41
N VAL A 55 -7.61 -3.04 9.80
CA VAL A 55 -7.14 -1.82 10.47
C VAL A 55 -6.87 -2.11 11.95
N PRO A 56 -5.62 -2.02 12.44
CA PRO A 56 -5.33 -2.34 13.83
C PRO A 56 -5.83 -1.26 14.78
N LYS A 57 -6.17 -1.67 16.01
CA LYS A 57 -6.62 -0.75 17.06
C LYS A 57 -5.66 0.43 17.26
N GLY A 58 -6.21 1.63 17.32
CA GLY A 58 -5.46 2.88 17.48
C GLY A 58 -4.93 3.48 16.17
N ARG A 59 -5.22 2.88 15.01
CA ARG A 59 -4.84 3.39 13.68
C ARG A 59 -6.01 3.93 12.87
N GLU A 60 -7.24 3.75 13.34
CA GLU A 60 -8.48 4.04 12.62
C GLU A 60 -8.54 5.50 12.17
N ASN A 61 -8.17 6.45 13.02
CA ASN A 61 -8.19 7.87 12.67
C ASN A 61 -7.19 8.21 11.55
N LEU A 62 -5.96 7.67 11.61
CA LEU A 62 -4.92 7.97 10.63
C LEU A 62 -5.28 7.34 9.27
N THR A 63 -5.72 6.09 9.28
CA THR A 63 -6.17 5.40 8.08
C THR A 63 -7.39 6.11 7.48
N ALA A 64 -8.43 6.39 8.26
CA ALA A 64 -9.62 7.06 7.77
C ALA A 64 -9.34 8.45 7.20
N TYR A 65 -8.45 9.21 7.84
CA TYR A 65 -8.04 10.52 7.34
C TYR A 65 -7.30 10.41 6.01
N ALA A 66 -6.40 9.44 5.87
CA ALA A 66 -5.70 9.20 4.62
C ALA A 66 -6.64 8.73 3.50
N LEU A 67 -7.62 7.88 3.81
CA LEU A 67 -8.67 7.48 2.89
C LEU A 67 -9.50 8.71 2.46
N TRP A 68 -9.88 9.55 3.41
CA TRP A 68 -10.67 10.76 3.17
C TRP A 68 -9.94 11.76 2.26
N LEU A 69 -8.63 11.95 2.44
CA LEU A 69 -7.80 12.79 1.56
C LEU A 69 -7.86 12.32 0.10
N GLY A 70 -7.75 11.01 -0.15
CA GLY A 70 -7.85 10.49 -1.52
C GLY A 70 -9.24 10.63 -2.14
N PHE A 71 -10.33 10.59 -1.36
CA PHE A 71 -11.65 10.98 -1.86
C PHE A 71 -11.71 12.46 -2.29
N GLY A 72 -10.93 13.32 -1.62
CA GLY A 72 -10.70 14.71 -2.01
C GLY A 72 -9.75 14.89 -3.20
N GLY A 73 -9.12 13.81 -3.68
CA GLY A 73 -8.10 13.84 -4.74
C GLY A 73 -6.69 14.16 -4.26
N ASP A 74 -6.48 14.28 -2.95
CA ASP A 74 -5.17 14.55 -2.33
C ASP A 74 -4.42 13.23 -2.07
N PHE A 75 -4.03 12.58 -3.16
CA PHE A 75 -3.32 11.30 -3.12
C PHE A 75 -1.90 11.43 -2.58
N GLY A 76 -1.26 12.59 -2.77
CA GLY A 76 0.06 12.89 -2.25
C GLY A 76 0.10 12.84 -0.72
N ASN A 77 -0.78 13.57 -0.04
CA ASN A 77 -0.83 13.49 1.43
C ASN A 77 -1.37 12.13 1.91
N ALA A 78 -2.33 11.54 1.17
CA ALA A 78 -2.86 10.22 1.51
C ALA A 78 -1.75 9.15 1.53
N ILE A 79 -0.87 9.10 0.53
CA ILE A 79 0.14 8.03 0.46
C ILE A 79 1.20 8.14 1.56
N HIS A 80 1.57 9.36 1.97
CA HIS A 80 2.49 9.59 3.08
C HIS A 80 1.94 9.09 4.42
N LEU A 81 0.62 9.13 4.59
CA LEU A 81 -0.05 8.53 5.76
C LEU A 81 -0.28 7.02 5.58
N LEU A 82 -0.70 6.58 4.40
CA LEU A 82 -1.06 5.19 4.13
C LEU A 82 0.13 4.24 4.14
N CYS A 83 1.30 4.61 3.59
CA CYS A 83 2.46 3.73 3.56
C CYS A 83 2.82 3.12 4.94
N PRO A 84 3.03 3.93 6.01
CA PRO A 84 3.30 3.36 7.33
C PRO A 84 2.08 2.65 7.95
N GLN A 85 0.85 3.07 7.65
CA GLN A 85 -0.33 2.37 8.17
C GLN A 85 -0.49 0.98 7.54
N PHE A 86 -0.31 0.87 6.23
CA PHE A 86 -0.42 -0.37 5.47
C PHE A 86 0.69 -1.36 5.83
N GLU A 87 1.93 -0.88 6.01
CA GLU A 87 3.00 -1.72 6.56
C GLU A 87 2.61 -2.32 7.92
N ASN A 88 1.99 -1.52 8.80
CA ASN A 88 1.52 -2.00 10.10
C ASN A 88 0.33 -2.97 9.98
N MET A 89 -0.60 -2.76 9.05
CA MET A 89 -1.71 -3.69 8.77
C MET A 89 -1.17 -5.06 8.37
N ILE A 90 -0.29 -5.11 7.35
CA ILE A 90 0.35 -6.35 6.88
C ILE A 90 1.08 -7.05 8.02
N ARG A 91 1.87 -6.30 8.80
CA ARG A 91 2.59 -6.85 9.96
C ARG A 91 1.65 -7.52 10.96
N VAL A 92 0.51 -6.89 11.27
CA VAL A 92 -0.46 -7.43 12.21
C VAL A 92 -1.11 -8.69 11.66
N GLU A 93 -1.51 -8.72 10.38
CA GLU A 93 -2.07 -9.93 9.77
C GLU A 93 -1.07 -11.09 9.76
N LEU A 94 0.19 -10.83 9.42
CA LEU A 94 1.24 -11.86 9.45
C LEU A 94 1.49 -12.39 10.87
N LYS A 95 1.49 -11.51 11.88
CA LYS A 95 1.57 -11.94 13.29
C LYS A 95 0.39 -12.82 13.70
N ARG A 96 -0.82 -12.61 13.17
CA ARG A 96 -2.00 -13.42 13.50
C ARG A 96 -1.88 -14.86 13.02
N VAL A 97 -1.17 -15.11 11.93
CA VAL A 97 -0.87 -16.47 11.43
C VAL A 97 0.44 -17.04 11.98
N GLY A 98 1.09 -16.36 12.93
CA GLY A 98 2.28 -16.85 13.61
C GLY A 98 3.61 -16.51 12.93
N ALA A 99 3.61 -15.63 11.92
CA ALA A 99 4.81 -15.26 11.20
C ALA A 99 5.82 -14.51 12.09
N GLN A 100 7.10 -14.84 11.93
CA GLN A 100 8.19 -14.15 12.63
C GLN A 100 8.53 -12.82 11.93
N THR A 101 7.90 -11.74 12.40
CA THR A 101 8.08 -10.39 11.85
C THR A 101 9.26 -9.61 12.45
N ARG A 102 10.10 -10.30 13.24
CA ARG A 102 11.31 -9.77 13.87
C ARG A 102 12.46 -10.73 13.61
N PRO A 103 13.67 -10.24 13.29
CA PRO A 103 14.83 -11.10 13.21
C PRO A 103 15.21 -11.57 14.61
N ILE A 104 15.43 -12.87 14.79
CA ILE A 104 16.07 -13.40 16.01
C ILE A 104 17.54 -12.99 15.95
N THR A 105 17.92 -11.91 16.64
CA THR A 105 19.33 -11.52 16.79
C THR A 105 19.83 -11.98 18.15
N ASN A 106 21.02 -12.57 18.18
CA ASN A 106 21.69 -13.04 19.41
C ASN A 106 22.05 -11.90 20.40
N ASN A 107 21.76 -10.64 20.06
CA ASN A 107 22.18 -9.45 20.81
C ASN A 107 21.03 -8.70 21.51
N GLY A 108 19.82 -9.27 21.56
CA GLY A 108 18.72 -8.77 22.40
C GLY A 108 18.06 -7.45 21.95
N ILE A 109 18.40 -6.93 20.77
CA ILE A 109 17.73 -5.78 20.15
C ILE A 109 16.94 -6.29 18.95
N GLU A 110 15.63 -6.46 19.13
CA GLU A 110 14.71 -6.82 18.05
C GLU A 110 14.18 -5.55 17.36
N HIS A 111 14.63 -5.29 16.13
CA HIS A 111 13.99 -4.29 15.28
C HIS A 111 12.92 -4.96 14.41
N GLU A 112 11.72 -4.38 14.37
CA GLU A 112 10.66 -4.78 13.44
C GLU A 112 11.17 -4.65 11.99
N ILE A 113 10.99 -5.69 11.15
CA ILE A 113 11.43 -5.65 9.75
C ILE A 113 10.48 -4.79 8.90
N GLY A 114 10.97 -3.97 7.98
CA GLY A 114 10.13 -3.13 7.12
C GLY A 114 9.28 -3.90 6.09
N LEU A 115 8.37 -3.21 5.40
CA LEU A 115 7.43 -3.80 4.44
C LEU A 115 8.11 -4.68 3.40
N SER A 116 9.22 -4.22 2.80
CA SER A 116 9.97 -5.01 1.82
C SER A 116 10.33 -6.40 2.33
N ASN A 117 10.75 -6.52 3.59
CA ASN A 117 11.11 -7.81 4.18
C ASN A 117 9.87 -8.60 4.63
N LEU A 118 8.81 -7.94 5.08
CA LEU A 118 7.54 -8.62 5.39
C LEU A 118 6.98 -9.32 4.16
N MET A 119 7.04 -8.67 3.00
CA MET A 119 6.51 -9.22 1.74
C MET A 119 7.34 -10.39 1.16
N GLU A 120 8.48 -10.73 1.76
CA GLU A 120 9.24 -11.93 1.44
C GLU A 120 8.89 -13.12 2.35
N LEU A 121 8.11 -12.91 3.42
CA LEU A 121 7.65 -13.98 4.30
C LEU A 121 6.69 -14.91 3.55
N PRO A 122 6.86 -16.24 3.62
CA PRO A 122 5.99 -17.19 2.91
C PRO A 122 4.52 -17.05 3.30
N GLU A 123 4.24 -16.67 4.55
CA GLU A 123 2.91 -16.43 5.10
C GLU A 123 2.15 -15.33 4.34
N CYS A 124 2.85 -14.40 3.66
CA CYS A 124 2.18 -13.40 2.82
C CYS A 124 1.32 -14.06 1.73
N LYS A 125 1.81 -15.12 1.10
CA LYS A 125 1.06 -15.83 0.06
C LYS A 125 -0.14 -16.58 0.63
N GLU A 126 -0.02 -17.08 1.85
CA GLU A 126 -1.12 -17.77 2.54
C GLU A 126 -2.23 -16.79 2.93
N VAL A 127 -1.87 -15.59 3.39
CA VAL A 127 -2.82 -14.57 3.85
C VAL A 127 -3.44 -13.79 2.70
N PHE A 128 -2.64 -13.37 1.71
CA PHE A 128 -3.06 -12.41 0.67
C PHE A 128 -3.19 -13.04 -0.72
N GLY A 129 -2.70 -14.26 -0.94
CA GLY A 129 -2.63 -14.87 -2.26
C GLY A 129 -1.50 -14.30 -3.13
N GLU A 130 -1.15 -15.01 -4.21
CA GLU A 130 0.03 -14.65 -5.02
C GLU A 130 -0.15 -13.33 -5.78
N ASP A 131 -1.34 -13.08 -6.33
CA ASP A 131 -1.62 -11.90 -7.14
C ASP A 131 -1.52 -10.62 -6.32
N LEU A 132 -2.19 -10.56 -5.15
CA LEU A 132 -2.14 -9.38 -4.29
C LEU A 132 -0.73 -9.18 -3.71
N VAL A 133 0.00 -10.25 -3.37
CA VAL A 133 1.41 -10.14 -2.96
C VAL A 133 2.26 -9.53 -4.07
N PHE A 134 2.07 -9.97 -5.31
CA PHE A 134 2.76 -9.38 -6.46
C PHE A 134 2.44 -7.89 -6.59
N GLU A 135 1.16 -7.51 -6.56
CA GLU A 135 0.75 -6.12 -6.67
C GLU A 135 1.31 -5.23 -5.55
N ILE A 136 1.21 -5.69 -4.29
CA ILE A 136 1.79 -4.97 -3.15
C ILE A 136 3.29 -4.77 -3.35
N LYS A 137 4.01 -5.81 -3.77
CA LYS A 137 5.45 -5.70 -4.02
C LYS A 137 5.76 -4.70 -5.13
N SER A 138 5.08 -4.81 -6.26
CA SER A 138 5.24 -3.93 -7.41
C SER A 138 4.96 -2.45 -7.10
N ILE A 139 3.97 -2.17 -6.26
CA ILE A 139 3.58 -0.80 -5.90
C ILE A 139 4.46 -0.25 -4.78
N PHE A 140 4.70 -1.01 -3.71
CA PHE A 140 5.30 -0.47 -2.50
C PHE A 140 6.80 -0.75 -2.37
N THR A 141 7.33 -1.87 -2.87
CA THR A 141 8.65 -2.36 -2.41
C THR A 141 9.67 -2.71 -3.49
N ASP A 142 9.24 -3.02 -4.72
CA ASP A 142 10.14 -3.39 -5.81
C ASP A 142 10.81 -2.14 -6.41
N ALA A 143 12.15 -2.15 -6.48
CA ALA A 143 12.95 -1.06 -7.01
C ALA A 143 12.78 -0.83 -8.53
N TRP A 144 12.33 -1.85 -9.28
CA TRP A 144 11.91 -1.71 -10.68
C TRP A 144 10.44 -1.34 -10.83
N GLY A 145 9.68 -1.42 -9.73
CA GLY A 145 8.29 -0.97 -9.61
C GLY A 145 8.20 0.48 -9.17
N SER A 146 7.10 0.84 -8.49
CA SER A 146 6.87 2.21 -8.02
C SER A 146 7.59 2.52 -6.71
N ASN A 147 7.97 1.50 -5.94
CA ASN A 147 8.79 1.62 -4.72
C ASN A 147 8.27 2.65 -3.69
N LEU A 148 6.94 2.88 -3.65
CA LEU A 148 6.34 4.01 -2.92
C LEU A 148 6.72 4.04 -1.44
N ARG A 149 6.85 2.89 -0.79
CA ARG A 149 7.19 2.84 0.64
C ARG A 149 8.57 3.43 0.90
N ASN A 150 9.55 3.13 0.05
CA ASN A 150 10.91 3.66 0.22
C ASN A 150 10.97 5.14 -0.17
N ASP A 151 10.30 5.53 -1.25
CA ASP A 151 10.29 6.91 -1.71
C ASP A 151 9.61 7.84 -0.69
N VAL A 152 8.51 7.40 -0.06
CA VAL A 152 7.89 8.09 1.08
C VAL A 152 8.84 8.16 2.27
N ALA A 153 9.45 7.03 2.68
CA ALA A 153 10.29 6.97 3.87
C ALA A 153 11.57 7.82 3.76
N HIS A 154 12.10 7.97 2.55
CA HIS A 154 13.31 8.74 2.27
C HIS A 154 13.03 10.17 1.81
N GLY A 155 11.75 10.55 1.63
CA GLY A 155 11.38 11.89 1.16
C GLY A 155 11.78 12.15 -0.29
N PHE A 156 11.77 11.11 -1.14
CA PHE A 156 12.06 11.24 -2.57
C PHE A 156 10.84 11.69 -3.39
N LEU A 157 9.63 11.56 -2.84
CA LEU A 157 8.43 12.11 -3.47
C LEU A 157 8.35 13.62 -3.22
N ASP A 158 8.23 14.39 -4.30
CA ASP A 158 7.91 15.81 -4.29
C ASP A 158 6.41 16.05 -4.54
N ASP A 159 5.99 17.32 -4.55
CA ASP A 159 4.59 17.70 -4.78
C ASP A 159 4.03 17.18 -6.11
N SER A 160 4.89 16.97 -7.12
CA SER A 160 4.48 16.51 -8.45
C SER A 160 4.39 14.98 -8.56
N SER A 161 5.31 14.28 -7.92
CA SER A 161 5.46 12.82 -7.97
C SER A 161 4.66 12.09 -6.89
N SER A 162 4.34 12.77 -5.79
CA SER A 162 3.55 12.20 -4.70
C SER A 162 2.12 11.82 -5.10
N SER A 163 1.51 12.52 -6.07
CA SER A 163 0.18 12.22 -6.61
C SER A 163 0.23 11.44 -7.94
N SER A 164 1.13 10.45 -8.02
CA SER A 164 1.30 9.61 -9.22
C SER A 164 0.15 8.61 -9.42
N ILE A 165 0.11 7.98 -10.61
CA ILE A 165 -0.77 6.83 -10.90
C ILE A 165 -0.63 5.73 -9.86
N ALA A 166 0.60 5.46 -9.40
CA ALA A 166 0.87 4.46 -8.38
C ALA A 166 0.26 4.86 -7.03
N SER A 167 0.32 6.15 -6.65
CA SER A 167 -0.30 6.66 -5.43
C SER A 167 -1.82 6.52 -5.46
N VAL A 168 -2.46 6.81 -6.61
CA VAL A 168 -3.90 6.61 -6.79
C VAL A 168 -4.27 5.13 -6.68
N TYR A 169 -3.50 4.26 -7.35
CA TYR A 169 -3.73 2.82 -7.31
C TYR A 169 -3.54 2.24 -5.90
N ALA A 170 -2.46 2.63 -5.21
CA ALA A 170 -2.16 2.26 -3.84
C ALA A 170 -3.27 2.67 -2.88
N TRP A 171 -3.78 3.90 -3.02
CA TRP A 171 -4.90 4.39 -2.22
C TRP A 171 -6.16 3.56 -2.46
N TRP A 172 -6.52 3.29 -3.72
CA TRP A 172 -7.69 2.48 -4.06
C TRP A 172 -7.56 1.03 -3.61
N MET A 173 -6.36 0.45 -3.65
CA MET A 173 -6.09 -0.91 -3.17
C MET A 173 -6.36 -1.04 -1.66
N ILE A 174 -6.14 0.03 -0.88
CA ILE A 174 -6.31 0.01 0.59
C ILE A 174 -7.75 0.38 1.00
N LEU A 175 -8.49 1.11 0.15
CA LEU A 175 -9.88 1.52 0.38
C LEU A 175 -10.83 0.32 0.44
#